data_AF-A0A356CTN0-F1
#
_entry.id   AF-A0A356CTN0-F1
#
_cell.length_a   1.000
_cell.length_b   1.000
_cell.length_c   1.000
_cell.angle_alpha   90.00
_cell.angle_beta   90.00
_cell.angle_gamma   90.00
#
_symmetry.space_group_name_H-M   'P 1'
#
loop_
_entity.id
_entity.type
_entity.pdbx_description
1 polymer ?
#
loop_
_entity_poly.entity_id
_entity_poly.type
_entity_poly.pdbx_seq_one_letter_code
_entity_poly.pdbx_strand_id
1 'polypeptide(L)'
;MNNLEHTLKEAREDFDQCQTLTDLDQAKAKYLGKSGVLTEALKSLGKLSAEERPKVGAEINLVKQGVEEALEKKREAILNAAQAKQLAEESLDVTLPSRKEDQGSLHPVTQTLHRIESLFHSIGFSVAQGPQIESDFYNFTALNIPESHPARAMHDTFYIDESYVLRTHTSPVQIRHLEKNKPPLKIISPGRVYRVDSDATHSPMFHQVEGLWVDQQVSFADLKGVIEDFL
;
A
#
# COMPACT_ATOMS: atom_id res chain seq x y z
N MET A 1 10.35 2.98 -69.37
CA MET A 1 11.15 2.29 -68.33
C MET A 1 11.96 3.28 -67.48
N ASN A 2 12.96 4.01 -68.00
CA ASN A 2 13.84 4.90 -67.19
C ASN A 2 13.18 6.05 -66.39
N ASN A 3 11.97 6.50 -66.75
CA ASN A 3 11.33 7.65 -66.10
C ASN A 3 10.57 7.25 -64.80
N LEU A 4 10.06 6.02 -64.72
CA LEU A 4 9.24 5.55 -63.59
C LEU A 4 10.07 5.17 -62.36
N GLU A 5 11.23 4.53 -62.55
CA GLU A 5 12.17 4.23 -61.46
C GLU A 5 12.80 5.52 -60.88
N HIS A 6 13.07 6.51 -61.74
CA HIS A 6 13.52 7.83 -61.32
C HIS A 6 12.47 8.53 -60.44
N THR A 7 11.18 8.40 -60.79
CA THR A 7 10.08 8.99 -60.02
C THR A 7 9.99 8.40 -58.60
N LEU A 8 10.19 7.09 -58.43
CA LEU A 8 10.20 6.47 -57.10
C LEU A 8 11.36 6.97 -56.24
N LYS A 9 12.55 7.09 -56.84
CA LYS A 9 13.74 7.56 -56.14
C LYS A 9 13.59 9.03 -55.71
N GLU A 10 13.11 9.88 -56.61
CA GLU A 10 12.85 11.29 -56.34
C GLU A 10 11.77 11.46 -55.26
N ALA A 11 10.69 10.68 -55.31
CA ALA A 11 9.65 10.72 -54.27
C ALA A 11 10.19 10.33 -52.89
N ARG A 12 11.08 9.33 -52.82
CA ARG A 12 11.74 8.94 -51.56
C ARG A 12 12.62 10.07 -51.02
N GLU A 13 13.43 10.68 -51.87
CA GLU A 13 14.29 11.81 -51.49
C GLU A 13 13.48 13.02 -51.02
N ASP A 14 12.39 13.37 -51.71
CA ASP A 14 11.50 14.47 -51.33
C ASP A 14 10.79 14.19 -50.00
N PHE A 15 10.28 12.97 -49.77
CA PHE A 15 9.66 12.60 -48.51
C PHE A 15 10.68 12.58 -47.37
N ASP A 16 11.89 12.09 -47.60
CA ASP A 16 12.94 12.05 -46.57
C ASP A 16 13.32 13.45 -46.06
N GLN A 17 13.20 14.48 -46.90
CA GLN A 17 13.47 15.87 -46.52
C GLN A 17 12.32 16.54 -45.74
N CYS A 18 11.10 16.00 -45.79
CA CYS A 18 9.96 16.55 -45.07
C CYS A 18 10.13 16.41 -43.54
N GLN A 19 9.87 17.48 -42.80
CA GLN A 19 9.99 17.51 -41.34
C GLN A 19 8.64 17.57 -40.64
N THR A 20 7.60 18.08 -41.32
CA THR A 20 6.25 18.16 -40.77
C THR A 20 5.26 17.35 -41.62
N LEU A 21 4.12 17.00 -41.01
CA LEU A 21 3.00 16.39 -41.75
C LEU A 21 2.49 17.30 -42.87
N THR A 22 2.55 18.62 -42.67
CA THR A 22 2.17 19.60 -43.68
C THR A 22 3.11 19.57 -44.88
N ASP A 23 4.43 19.48 -44.66
CA ASP A 23 5.41 19.35 -45.75
C ASP A 23 5.20 18.02 -46.51
N LEU A 24 4.93 16.95 -45.77
CA LEU A 24 4.69 15.63 -46.34
C LEU A 24 3.41 15.60 -47.21
N ASP A 25 2.34 16.27 -46.77
CA ASP A 25 1.10 16.41 -47.54
C ASP A 25 1.30 17.26 -48.82
N GLN A 26 2.17 18.29 -48.75
CA GLN A 26 2.55 19.07 -49.93
C GLN A 26 3.39 18.25 -50.92
N ALA A 27 4.37 17.50 -50.44
CA ALA A 27 5.19 16.61 -51.27
C ALA A 27 4.33 15.49 -51.89
N LYS A 28 3.37 14.93 -51.16
CA LYS A 28 2.40 13.95 -51.66
C LYS A 28 1.65 14.45 -52.88
N ALA A 29 1.25 15.73 -52.90
CA ALA A 29 0.48 16.30 -53.99
C ALA A 29 1.24 16.28 -55.34
N LYS A 30 2.57 16.41 -55.32
CA LYS A 30 3.47 16.34 -56.50
C LYS A 30 3.41 14.98 -57.20
N TYR A 31 3.26 13.89 -56.44
CA TYR A 31 3.32 12.52 -56.98
C TYR A 31 1.95 11.86 -57.13
N LEU A 32 1.11 11.94 -56.10
CA LEU A 32 -0.18 11.23 -55.98
C LEU A 32 -1.41 12.17 -56.11
N GLY A 33 -1.20 13.48 -56.29
CA GLY A 33 -2.28 14.45 -56.44
C GLY A 33 -3.06 14.32 -57.76
N LYS A 34 -4.11 15.15 -57.93
CA LYS A 34 -4.96 15.15 -59.15
C LYS A 34 -4.20 15.47 -60.45
N SER A 35 -3.12 16.22 -60.32
CA SER A 35 -2.14 16.56 -61.38
C SER A 35 -0.74 16.01 -61.06
N GLY A 36 -0.67 14.97 -60.21
CA GLY A 36 0.61 14.37 -59.83
C GLY A 36 1.17 13.49 -60.94
N VAL A 37 2.49 13.32 -60.95
CA VAL A 37 3.24 12.58 -61.99
C VAL A 37 2.66 11.19 -62.24
N LEU A 38 2.27 10.45 -61.18
CA LEU A 38 1.70 9.11 -61.30
C LEU A 38 0.25 9.11 -61.77
N THR A 39 -0.53 10.13 -61.41
CA THR A 39 -1.91 10.30 -61.86
C THR A 39 -1.96 10.66 -63.36
N GLU A 40 -1.02 11.47 -63.84
CA GLU A 40 -0.87 11.78 -65.26
C GLU A 40 -0.38 10.56 -66.07
N ALA A 41 0.58 9.80 -65.52
CA ALA A 41 1.02 8.53 -66.10
C ALA A 41 -0.14 7.54 -66.24
N LEU A 42 -1.00 7.40 -65.22
CA LEU A 42 -2.21 6.56 -65.31
C LEU A 42 -3.21 7.06 -66.37
N LYS A 43 -3.43 8.37 -66.51
CA LYS A 43 -4.30 8.93 -67.57
C LYS A 43 -3.76 8.64 -68.97
N SER A 44 -2.44 8.63 -69.14
CA SER A 44 -1.79 8.36 -70.43
C SER A 44 -1.98 6.92 -70.94
N LEU A 45 -2.32 5.96 -70.06
CA LEU A 45 -2.64 4.57 -70.43
C LEU A 45 -3.82 4.48 -71.42
N GLY A 46 -4.72 5.48 -71.40
CA GLY A 46 -5.83 5.59 -72.35
C GLY A 46 -5.39 5.69 -73.81
N LYS A 47 -4.13 6.05 -74.10
CA LYS A 47 -3.58 6.21 -75.45
C LYS A 47 -2.84 4.98 -75.99
N LEU A 48 -2.66 3.94 -75.16
CA LEU A 48 -1.90 2.73 -75.52
C LEU A 48 -2.79 1.65 -76.16
N SER A 49 -2.16 0.75 -76.92
CA SER A 49 -2.79 -0.42 -77.53
C SER A 49 -3.30 -1.41 -76.47
N ALA A 50 -4.26 -2.27 -76.83
CA ALA A 50 -4.84 -3.24 -75.90
C ALA A 50 -3.83 -4.25 -75.34
N GLU A 51 -2.76 -4.54 -76.09
CA GLU A 51 -1.70 -5.48 -75.72
C GLU A 51 -0.63 -4.87 -74.78
N GLU A 52 -0.38 -3.56 -74.87
CA GLU A 52 0.64 -2.86 -74.07
C GLU A 52 0.10 -2.28 -72.76
N ARG A 53 -1.20 -1.95 -72.71
CA ARG A 53 -1.88 -1.41 -71.52
C ARG A 53 -1.66 -2.23 -70.24
N PRO A 54 -1.76 -3.57 -70.24
CA PRO A 54 -1.59 -4.37 -69.02
C PRO A 54 -0.16 -4.30 -68.44
N LYS A 55 0.86 -4.32 -69.30
CA LYS A 55 2.28 -4.30 -68.89
C LYS A 55 2.65 -2.95 -68.28
N VAL A 56 2.33 -1.85 -68.97
CA VAL A 56 2.64 -0.49 -68.51
C VAL A 56 1.79 -0.11 -67.28
N GLY A 57 0.54 -0.58 -67.20
CA GLY A 57 -0.30 -0.39 -66.02
C GLY A 57 0.22 -1.10 -64.77
N ALA A 58 0.75 -2.31 -64.92
CA ALA A 58 1.37 -3.04 -63.82
C ALA A 58 2.63 -2.33 -63.29
N GLU A 59 3.49 -1.81 -64.18
CA GLU A 59 4.68 -1.04 -63.80
C GLU A 59 4.32 0.25 -63.05
N ILE A 60 3.33 1.01 -63.53
CA ILE A 60 2.90 2.25 -62.87
C ILE A 60 2.30 1.96 -61.48
N ASN A 61 1.53 0.88 -61.34
CA ASN A 61 0.97 0.48 -60.05
C ASN A 61 2.06 0.05 -59.05
N LEU A 62 3.11 -0.62 -59.51
CA LEU A 62 4.25 -1.02 -58.66
C LEU A 62 4.99 0.22 -58.13
N VAL A 63 5.25 1.20 -59.00
CA VAL A 63 5.85 2.48 -58.58
C VAL A 63 4.92 3.24 -57.63
N LYS A 64 3.62 3.27 -57.92
CA LYS A 64 2.63 3.91 -57.05
C LYS A 64 2.61 3.30 -55.64
N GLN A 65 2.61 1.97 -55.54
CA GLN A 65 2.71 1.27 -54.26
C GLN A 65 4.01 1.63 -53.53
N GLY A 66 5.14 1.64 -54.23
CA GLY A 66 6.42 2.04 -53.63
C GLY A 66 6.45 3.49 -53.11
N VAL A 67 5.74 4.42 -53.77
CA VAL A 67 5.58 5.81 -53.32
C VAL A 67 4.63 5.90 -52.13
N GLU A 68 3.50 5.18 -52.14
CA GLU A 68 2.57 5.11 -51.01
C GLU A 68 3.24 4.51 -49.76
N GLU A 69 4.04 3.46 -49.92
CA GLU A 69 4.84 2.88 -48.84
C GLU A 69 5.88 3.85 -48.29
N ALA A 70 6.58 4.59 -49.15
CA ALA A 70 7.57 5.58 -48.72
C ALA A 70 6.91 6.74 -47.96
N LEU A 71 5.74 7.20 -48.44
CA LEU A 71 4.93 8.22 -47.80
C LEU A 71 4.50 7.77 -46.40
N GLU A 72 3.96 6.56 -46.26
CA GLU A 72 3.47 6.06 -44.98
C GLU A 72 4.61 5.85 -43.99
N LYS A 73 5.74 5.27 -44.43
CA LYS A 73 6.94 5.14 -43.60
C LYS A 73 7.42 6.49 -43.06
N LYS A 74 7.44 7.52 -43.91
CA LYS A 74 7.85 8.85 -43.47
C LYS A 74 6.84 9.48 -42.52
N ARG A 75 5.54 9.30 -42.78
CA ARG A 75 4.45 9.74 -41.90
C ARG A 75 4.59 9.14 -40.50
N GLU A 76 4.77 7.82 -40.42
CA GLU A 76 5.01 7.12 -39.15
C GLU A 76 6.27 7.62 -38.45
N ALA A 77 7.37 7.84 -39.18
CA ALA A 77 8.60 8.36 -38.61
C ALA A 77 8.42 9.75 -37.98
N ILE A 78 7.69 10.66 -38.63
CA ILE A 78 7.37 11.99 -38.11
C ILE A 78 6.50 11.89 -36.85
N LEU A 79 5.47 11.05 -36.87
CA LEU A 79 4.57 10.85 -35.73
C LEU A 79 5.31 10.25 -34.52
N ASN A 80 6.12 9.22 -34.75
CA ASN A 80 6.91 8.57 -33.69
C ASN A 80 7.94 9.54 -33.09
N ALA A 81 8.59 10.38 -33.91
CA ALA A 81 9.52 11.39 -33.41
C ALA A 81 8.81 12.45 -32.55
N ALA A 82 7.63 12.91 -32.97
CA ALA A 82 6.81 13.84 -32.19
C ALA A 82 6.35 13.23 -30.86
N GLN A 83 5.91 11.98 -30.87
CA GLN A 83 5.51 11.25 -29.67
C GLN A 83 6.67 11.02 -28.71
N ALA A 84 7.83 10.60 -29.22
CA ALA A 84 9.03 10.38 -28.40
C ALA A 84 9.49 11.68 -27.72
N LYS A 85 9.39 12.82 -28.43
CA LYS A 85 9.68 14.14 -27.86
C LYS A 85 8.71 14.48 -26.72
N GLN A 86 7.40 14.29 -26.94
CA GLN A 86 6.39 14.53 -25.91
C GLN A 86 6.63 13.67 -24.67
N LEU A 87 6.91 12.37 -24.86
CA LEU A 87 7.20 11.44 -23.76
C LEU A 87 8.48 11.82 -22.99
N ALA A 88 9.49 12.36 -23.67
CA ALA A 88 10.71 12.82 -23.02
C ALA A 88 10.48 14.10 -22.19
N GLU A 89 9.63 15.02 -22.68
CA GLU A 89 9.24 16.24 -21.96
C GLU A 89 8.35 15.95 -20.74
N GLU A 90 7.47 14.96 -20.86
CA GLU A 90 6.57 14.50 -19.80
C GLU A 90 7.20 13.43 -18.89
N SER A 91 8.50 13.15 -19.06
CA SER A 91 9.21 12.17 -18.23
C SER A 91 9.28 12.65 -16.77
N LEU A 92 8.80 11.80 -15.87
CA LEU A 92 8.75 12.08 -14.44
C LEU A 92 9.75 11.17 -13.71
N ASP A 93 10.39 11.70 -12.68
CA ASP A 93 11.14 10.87 -11.74
C ASP A 93 10.16 10.10 -10.85
N VAL A 94 9.92 8.84 -11.21
CA VAL A 94 9.03 7.92 -10.48
C VAL A 94 9.58 7.48 -9.13
N THR A 95 10.83 7.83 -8.80
CA THR A 95 11.44 7.51 -7.50
C THR A 95 11.19 8.59 -6.44
N LEU A 96 10.66 9.75 -6.85
CA LEU A 96 10.32 10.81 -5.93
C LEU A 96 9.29 10.34 -4.89
N PRO A 97 9.44 10.77 -3.62
CA PRO A 97 8.47 10.44 -2.59
C PRO A 97 7.10 10.99 -2.98
N SER A 98 6.07 10.15 -2.85
CA SER A 98 4.70 10.58 -3.06
C SER A 98 4.30 11.64 -2.04
N ARG A 99 3.27 12.42 -2.37
CA ARG A 99 2.59 13.26 -1.38
C ARG A 99 1.86 12.32 -0.41
N LYS A 100 2.39 12.19 0.80
CA LYS A 100 1.87 11.25 1.81
C LYS A 100 0.91 11.96 2.75
N GLU A 101 -0.08 11.22 3.21
CA GLU A 101 -0.77 11.48 4.46
C GLU A 101 -0.07 10.71 5.57
N ASP A 102 0.04 11.33 6.75
CA ASP A 102 0.67 10.69 7.90
C ASP A 102 -0.14 9.47 8.35
N GLN A 103 0.54 8.34 8.53
CA GLN A 103 -0.06 7.14 9.10
C GLN A 103 -0.08 7.26 10.63
N GLY A 104 -1.22 6.93 11.23
CA GLY A 104 -1.32 6.82 12.68
C GLY A 104 -0.46 5.67 13.22
N SER A 105 -0.08 5.75 14.50
CA SER A 105 0.61 4.67 15.19
C SER A 105 -0.07 4.35 16.52
N LEU A 106 0.01 3.08 16.93
CA LEU A 106 -0.43 2.67 18.26
C LEU A 106 0.58 3.14 19.31
N HIS A 107 0.09 3.54 20.48
CA HIS A 107 0.96 3.85 21.61
C HIS A 107 1.83 2.63 21.97
N PRO A 108 3.12 2.79 22.34
CA PRO A 108 4.02 1.68 22.66
C PRO A 108 3.48 0.73 23.74
N VAL A 109 2.79 1.27 24.73
CA VAL A 109 2.12 0.47 25.78
C VAL A 109 1.02 -0.41 25.19
N THR A 110 0.21 0.11 24.26
CA THR A 110 -0.84 -0.68 23.58
C THR A 110 -0.22 -1.81 22.76
N GLN A 111 0.88 -1.55 22.04
CA GLN A 111 1.59 -2.58 21.30
C GLN A 111 2.12 -3.68 22.23
N THR A 112 2.67 -3.29 23.37
CA THR A 112 3.20 -4.22 24.39
C THR A 112 2.07 -5.06 24.99
N LEU A 113 0.94 -4.44 25.35
CA LEU A 113 -0.22 -5.16 25.88
C LEU A 113 -0.78 -6.17 24.87
N HIS A 114 -0.96 -5.78 23.61
CA HIS A 114 -1.41 -6.71 22.56
C HIS A 114 -0.44 -7.88 22.37
N ARG A 115 0.87 -7.63 22.46
CA ARG A 115 1.87 -8.70 22.37
C ARG A 115 1.75 -9.67 23.54
N ILE A 116 1.65 -9.16 24.77
CA ILE A 116 1.45 -9.98 25.97
C ILE A 116 0.16 -10.80 25.85
N GLU A 117 -0.96 -10.16 25.48
CA GLU A 117 -2.24 -10.84 25.27
C GLU A 117 -2.13 -11.97 24.24
N SER A 118 -1.47 -11.72 23.11
CA SER A 118 -1.27 -12.73 22.07
C SER A 118 -0.43 -13.92 22.55
N LEU A 119 0.62 -13.68 23.33
CA LEU A 119 1.48 -14.74 23.86
C LEU A 119 0.71 -15.63 24.84
N PHE A 120 0.04 -15.02 25.82
CA PHE A 120 -0.74 -15.76 26.82
C PHE A 120 -1.96 -16.47 26.19
N HIS A 121 -2.58 -15.87 25.18
CA HIS A 121 -3.66 -16.52 24.44
C HIS A 121 -3.19 -17.83 23.77
N SER A 122 -1.97 -17.85 23.23
CA SER A 122 -1.42 -19.05 22.56
C SER A 122 -1.26 -20.27 23.49
N ILE A 123 -1.15 -20.04 24.81
CA ILE A 123 -1.04 -21.08 25.85
C ILE A 123 -2.36 -21.27 26.64
N GLY A 124 -3.48 -20.78 26.10
CA GLY A 124 -4.83 -21.04 26.60
C GLY A 124 -5.32 -20.10 27.70
N PHE A 125 -4.68 -18.94 27.91
CA PHE A 125 -5.22 -17.92 28.79
C PHE A 125 -6.27 -17.07 28.05
N SER A 126 -7.30 -16.64 28.78
CA SER A 126 -8.31 -15.68 28.29
C SER A 126 -8.11 -14.31 28.93
N VAL A 127 -8.64 -13.25 28.32
CA VAL A 127 -8.53 -11.88 28.85
C VAL A 127 -9.74 -11.60 29.73
N ALA A 128 -9.49 -11.16 30.97
CA ALA A 128 -10.52 -10.69 31.90
C ALA A 128 -10.34 -9.19 32.17
N GLN A 129 -11.45 -8.47 32.26
CA GLN A 129 -11.46 -7.02 32.53
C GLN A 129 -12.37 -6.70 33.72
N GLY A 130 -12.11 -5.58 34.36
CA GLY A 130 -12.92 -5.06 35.45
C GLY A 130 -12.75 -3.56 35.64
N PRO A 131 -13.53 -2.96 36.54
CA PRO A 131 -13.56 -1.51 36.73
C PRO A 131 -12.23 -0.99 37.28
N GLN A 132 -11.98 0.31 37.11
CA GLN A 132 -10.79 1.00 37.63
C GLN A 132 -11.04 1.62 39.01
N ILE A 133 -12.30 1.95 39.31
CA ILE A 133 -12.75 2.27 40.66
C ILE A 133 -13.22 0.96 41.29
N GLU A 134 -12.60 0.58 42.40
CA GLU A 134 -12.89 -0.65 43.11
C GLU A 134 -13.27 -0.36 44.56
N SER A 135 -14.04 -1.27 45.18
CA SER A 135 -14.26 -1.16 46.62
C SER A 135 -13.03 -1.64 47.39
N ASP A 136 -12.86 -1.16 48.63
CA ASP A 136 -11.80 -1.60 49.54
C ASP A 136 -11.76 -3.13 49.67
N PHE A 137 -12.93 -3.78 49.69
CA PHE A 137 -13.04 -5.23 49.75
C PHE A 137 -12.32 -5.93 48.59
N TYR A 138 -12.62 -5.55 47.34
CA TYR A 138 -12.01 -6.22 46.18
C TYR A 138 -10.56 -5.82 45.97
N ASN A 139 -10.19 -4.57 46.30
CA ASN A 139 -8.81 -4.10 46.15
C ASN A 139 -7.88 -4.60 47.27
N PHE A 140 -8.41 -4.97 48.44
CA PHE A 140 -7.55 -5.35 49.56
C PHE A 140 -8.05 -6.57 50.33
N THR A 141 -9.24 -6.50 50.93
CA THR A 141 -9.70 -7.52 51.90
C THR A 141 -9.76 -8.93 51.30
N ALA A 142 -10.30 -9.06 50.09
CA ALA A 142 -10.39 -10.34 49.38
C ALA A 142 -9.03 -10.91 48.95
N LEU A 143 -7.98 -10.08 48.94
CA LEU A 143 -6.60 -10.44 48.62
C LEU A 143 -5.75 -10.70 49.88
N ASN A 144 -6.41 -10.89 51.03
CA ASN A 144 -5.77 -11.14 52.32
C ASN A 144 -4.87 -9.99 52.80
N ILE A 145 -5.22 -8.75 52.44
CA ILE A 145 -4.54 -7.53 52.90
C ILE A 145 -5.40 -6.92 54.01
N PRO A 146 -5.06 -7.02 55.31
CA PRO A 146 -5.89 -6.47 56.39
C PRO A 146 -5.82 -4.94 56.48
N GLU A 147 -6.75 -4.30 57.22
CA GLU A 147 -6.82 -2.83 57.39
C GLU A 147 -5.52 -2.19 57.89
N SER A 148 -4.79 -2.88 58.78
CA SER A 148 -3.52 -2.42 59.34
C SER A 148 -2.33 -2.56 58.38
N HIS A 149 -2.54 -3.09 57.18
CA HIS A 149 -1.45 -3.34 56.24
C HIS A 149 -0.95 -2.03 55.60
N PRO A 150 0.38 -1.81 55.52
CA PRO A 150 0.95 -0.58 54.96
C PRO A 150 0.45 -0.23 53.55
N ALA A 151 0.19 -1.23 52.70
CA ALA A 151 -0.36 -1.02 51.35
C ALA A 151 -1.73 -0.31 51.28
N ARG A 152 -2.46 -0.21 52.40
CA ARG A 152 -3.72 0.55 52.50
C ARG A 152 -3.50 1.98 52.98
N ALA A 153 -2.26 2.41 53.18
CA ALA A 153 -1.99 3.75 53.66
C ALA A 153 -2.39 4.80 52.61
N MET A 154 -2.95 5.92 53.07
CA MET A 154 -3.41 7.01 52.19
C MET A 154 -2.27 7.64 51.36
N HIS A 155 -1.01 7.43 51.74
CA HIS A 155 0.13 7.94 50.99
C HIS A 155 0.49 7.09 49.76
N ASP A 156 -0.08 5.88 49.63
CA ASP A 156 0.19 4.96 48.50
C ASP A 156 -1.03 4.75 47.60
N THR A 157 -2.25 4.98 48.11
CA THR A 157 -3.51 4.67 47.43
C THR A 157 -4.41 5.90 47.27
N PHE A 158 -4.98 6.09 46.09
CA PHE A 158 -6.00 7.12 45.86
C PHE A 158 -7.37 6.65 46.36
N TYR A 159 -7.77 7.15 47.52
CA TYR A 159 -9.11 6.98 48.07
C TYR A 159 -10.09 7.99 47.45
N ILE A 160 -11.27 7.51 47.05
CA ILE A 160 -12.39 8.35 46.61
C ILE A 160 -13.26 8.72 47.81
N ASP A 161 -13.55 7.71 48.64
CA ASP A 161 -14.25 7.81 49.92
C ASP A 161 -13.81 6.66 50.84
N GLU A 162 -14.53 6.43 51.95
CA GLU A 162 -14.23 5.36 52.92
C GLU A 162 -14.40 3.94 52.35
N SER A 163 -15.14 3.78 51.24
CA SER A 163 -15.50 2.49 50.65
C SER A 163 -14.82 2.21 49.30
N TYR A 164 -14.43 3.26 48.56
CA TYR A 164 -13.93 3.15 47.19
C TYR A 164 -12.54 3.76 46.99
N VAL A 165 -11.77 3.09 46.13
CA VAL A 165 -10.40 3.49 45.73
C VAL A 165 -10.24 3.40 44.22
N LEU A 166 -9.27 4.14 43.68
CA LEU A 166 -8.70 3.77 42.38
C LEU A 166 -7.84 2.53 42.58
N ARG A 167 -8.06 1.48 41.79
CA ARG A 167 -7.37 0.20 41.99
C ARG A 167 -5.85 0.36 41.85
N THR A 168 -5.12 -0.24 42.79
CA THR A 168 -3.65 -0.17 42.86
C THR A 168 -2.95 -1.28 42.09
N HIS A 169 -3.73 -2.29 41.69
CA HIS A 169 -3.35 -3.44 40.89
C HIS A 169 -4.60 -4.01 40.17
N THR A 170 -4.41 -4.95 39.26
CA THR A 170 -5.50 -5.60 38.50
C THR A 170 -6.06 -6.86 39.16
N SER A 171 -5.51 -7.28 40.31
CA SER A 171 -6.01 -8.38 41.14
C SER A 171 -7.50 -8.36 41.50
N PRO A 172 -8.21 -7.20 41.64
CA PRO A 172 -9.65 -7.18 41.85
C PRO A 172 -10.43 -7.94 40.76
N VAL A 173 -9.92 -7.91 39.53
CA VAL A 173 -10.51 -8.64 38.39
C VAL A 173 -10.46 -10.14 38.65
N GLN A 174 -9.39 -10.65 39.25
CA GLN A 174 -9.20 -12.06 39.55
C GLN A 174 -10.23 -12.56 40.57
N ILE A 175 -10.45 -11.81 41.67
CA ILE A 175 -11.47 -12.12 42.67
C ILE A 175 -12.87 -12.15 42.04
N ARG A 176 -13.22 -11.09 41.30
CA ARG A 176 -14.52 -11.01 40.60
C ARG A 176 -14.70 -12.13 39.58
N HIS A 177 -13.62 -12.58 38.95
CA HIS A 177 -13.66 -13.69 38.00
C HIS A 177 -13.88 -15.02 38.72
N LEU A 178 -13.21 -15.26 39.85
CA LEU A 178 -13.38 -16.44 40.70
C LEU A 178 -14.78 -16.56 41.31
N GLU A 179 -15.45 -15.45 41.63
CA GLU A 179 -16.83 -15.46 42.12
C GLU A 179 -17.84 -15.94 41.06
N LYS A 180 -17.52 -15.72 39.78
CA LYS A 180 -18.41 -16.00 38.64
C LYS A 180 -18.08 -17.31 37.92
N ASN A 181 -16.86 -17.82 38.10
CA ASN A 181 -16.34 -18.95 37.34
C ASN A 181 -15.68 -19.97 38.27
N LYS A 182 -15.91 -21.25 38.02
CA LYS A 182 -15.27 -22.35 38.76
C LYS A 182 -13.99 -22.79 38.04
N PRO A 183 -12.95 -23.24 38.77
CA PRO A 183 -11.80 -23.90 38.16
C PRO A 183 -12.20 -25.12 37.30
N PRO A 184 -11.41 -25.48 36.28
CA PRO A 184 -10.13 -24.87 35.90
C PRO A 184 -10.30 -23.56 35.14
N LEU A 185 -9.43 -22.58 35.44
CA LEU A 185 -9.43 -21.26 34.80
C LEU A 185 -8.01 -20.73 34.61
N LYS A 186 -7.81 -20.08 33.46
CA LYS A 186 -6.58 -19.39 33.05
C LYS A 186 -6.96 -18.03 32.49
N ILE A 187 -6.60 -16.96 33.20
CA ILE A 187 -6.90 -15.60 32.78
C ILE A 187 -5.69 -14.70 32.91
N ILE A 188 -5.60 -13.70 32.04
CA ILE A 188 -4.80 -12.50 32.26
C ILE A 188 -5.71 -11.29 32.42
N SER A 189 -5.30 -10.32 33.22
CA SER A 189 -6.03 -9.08 33.48
C SER A 189 -5.16 -7.86 33.16
N PRO A 190 -5.04 -7.47 31.88
CA PRO A 190 -4.37 -6.23 31.51
C PRO A 190 -5.23 -5.01 31.89
N GLY A 191 -4.61 -3.95 32.40
CA GLY A 191 -5.34 -2.72 32.65
C GLY A 191 -4.56 -1.62 33.35
N ARG A 192 -5.21 -0.45 33.44
CA ARG A 192 -4.70 0.72 34.16
C ARG A 192 -4.78 0.53 35.67
N VAL A 193 -3.79 1.01 36.38
CA VAL A 193 -3.69 1.01 37.83
C VAL A 193 -3.13 2.34 38.32
N TYR A 194 -3.38 2.66 39.58
CA TYR A 194 -3.14 4.00 40.12
C TYR A 194 -2.39 3.92 41.44
N ARG A 195 -1.38 4.78 41.62
CA ARG A 195 -0.60 4.90 42.86
C ARG A 195 -0.24 6.35 43.10
N VAL A 196 -0.11 6.73 44.37
CA VAL A 196 0.20 8.12 44.77
C VAL A 196 1.72 8.36 44.68
N ASP A 197 2.30 8.05 43.52
CA ASP A 197 3.73 8.22 43.24
C ASP A 197 3.90 8.98 41.92
N SER A 198 4.77 9.99 41.92
CA SER A 198 5.05 10.78 40.71
C SER A 198 6.48 11.30 40.72
N ASP A 199 7.35 10.68 39.93
CA ASP A 199 8.73 11.10 39.71
C ASP A 199 9.20 10.72 38.28
N ALA A 200 10.50 10.75 38.00
CA ALA A 200 11.04 10.43 36.67
C ALA A 200 10.78 8.98 36.22
N THR A 201 10.56 8.06 37.17
CA THR A 201 10.35 6.62 36.95
C THR A 201 8.95 6.16 37.33
N HIS A 202 8.19 6.97 38.06
CA HIS A 202 6.86 6.65 38.56
C HIS A 202 5.81 7.60 37.95
N SER A 203 4.77 7.00 37.38
CA SER A 203 3.58 7.71 36.93
C SER A 203 2.42 7.35 37.85
N PRO A 204 1.58 8.32 38.26
CA PRO A 204 0.44 8.06 39.12
C PRO A 204 -0.62 7.17 38.47
N MET A 205 -0.55 7.01 37.14
CA MET A 205 -1.29 6.01 36.38
C MET A 205 -0.33 5.25 35.47
N PHE A 206 -0.35 3.93 35.55
CA PHE A 206 0.41 3.04 34.66
C PHE A 206 -0.41 1.80 34.29
N HIS A 207 0.16 0.89 33.51
CA HIS A 207 -0.52 -0.32 33.07
C HIS A 207 0.15 -1.54 33.70
N GLN A 208 -0.65 -2.48 34.17
CA GLN A 208 -0.21 -3.77 34.66
C GLN A 208 -0.90 -4.89 33.89
N VAL A 209 -0.24 -6.04 33.84
CA VAL A 209 -0.84 -7.30 33.41
C VAL A 209 -0.58 -8.29 34.52
N GLU A 210 -1.64 -8.87 35.08
CA GLU A 210 -1.53 -9.99 36.01
C GLU A 210 -2.12 -11.26 35.39
N GLY A 211 -1.60 -12.41 35.81
CA GLY A 211 -2.08 -13.72 35.39
C GLY A 211 -2.59 -14.53 36.57
N LEU A 212 -3.67 -15.28 36.34
CA LEU A 212 -4.24 -16.24 37.30
C LEU A 212 -4.47 -17.57 36.59
N TRP A 213 -3.90 -18.63 37.15
CA TRP A 213 -4.18 -20.01 36.75
C TRP A 213 -4.53 -20.83 37.98
N VAL A 214 -5.77 -21.31 38.03
CA VAL A 214 -6.28 -22.18 39.10
C VAL A 214 -6.74 -23.49 38.50
N ASP A 215 -6.13 -24.59 38.94
CA ASP A 215 -6.45 -25.96 38.53
C ASP A 215 -6.00 -26.95 39.64
N GLN A 216 -6.43 -28.20 39.60
CA GLN A 216 -6.07 -29.24 40.56
C GLN A 216 -4.61 -29.68 40.48
N GLN A 217 -4.02 -29.59 39.28
CA GLN A 217 -2.66 -30.09 39.01
C GLN A 217 -1.62 -28.99 38.79
N VAL A 218 -2.01 -27.71 38.94
CA VAL A 218 -1.07 -26.60 38.76
C VAL A 218 -0.04 -26.57 39.89
N SER A 219 1.22 -26.36 39.53
CA SER A 219 2.35 -26.40 40.44
C SER A 219 3.29 -25.20 40.22
N PHE A 220 4.29 -25.07 41.09
CA PHE A 220 5.33 -24.06 40.91
C PHE A 220 6.17 -24.27 39.64
N ALA A 221 6.30 -25.52 39.17
CA ALA A 221 7.02 -25.82 37.93
C ALA A 221 6.32 -25.17 36.72
N ASP A 222 4.98 -25.15 36.71
CA ASP A 222 4.19 -24.52 35.66
C ASP A 222 4.38 -23.00 35.65
N LEU A 223 4.35 -22.36 36.83
CA LEU A 223 4.62 -20.92 36.95
C LEU A 223 6.01 -20.58 36.41
N LYS A 224 7.02 -21.36 36.82
CA LYS A 224 8.39 -21.15 36.35
C LYS A 224 8.48 -21.28 34.83
N GLY A 225 7.93 -22.34 34.25
CA GLY A 225 7.97 -22.56 32.80
C GLY A 225 7.28 -21.44 32.02
N VAL A 226 6.08 -21.02 32.44
CA VAL A 226 5.34 -19.94 31.77
C VAL A 226 6.10 -18.62 31.80
N ILE A 227 6.75 -18.28 32.93
CA ILE A 227 7.51 -17.03 33.04
C ILE A 227 8.85 -17.10 32.30
N GLU A 228 9.54 -18.25 32.31
CA GLU A 228 10.77 -18.45 31.53
C GLU A 228 10.52 -18.37 30.02
N ASP A 229 9.42 -18.93 29.52
CA ASP A 229 9.06 -18.85 28.09
C ASP A 229 8.57 -17.45 27.68
N PHE A 230 8.04 -16.67 28.63
CA PHE A 230 7.54 -15.33 28.37
C PHE A 230 8.63 -14.26 28.25
N LEU A 231 9.71 -14.38 29.04
CA LEU A 231 10.82 -13.40 29.13
C LEU A 231 11.85 -13.58 28.02
#